data_AF-A0A8S3GG85-F1
#
_entry.id   AF-A0A8S3GG85-F1
#
_cell.length_a   1.000
_cell.length_b   1.000
_cell.length_c   1.000
_cell.angle_alpha   90.00
_cell.angle_beta   90.00
_cell.angle_gamma   90.00
#
_symmetry.space_group_name_H-M   'P 1'
#
loop_
_entity.id
_entity.type
_entity.pdbx_description
1 polymer ?
#
loop_
_entity_poly.entity_id
_entity_poly.type
_entity_poly.pdbx_seq_one_letter_code
_entity_poly.pdbx_strand_id
1 'polypeptide(L)'
;MTESTNSRVDVLMLGTGEYTTGYVHGKASQSDKTKGVVALTLIDLRRRGKTNRLGMCGTNGTKFGDIRKHMQQAIGDAYKDMDLTMDWWPGDDVVDTRAYIQALDAFKPGDACVIFTPDDTHFDMALEAIRRGIHVMITKPAVKTLAEHRQLYEEAKKKNVLVMIEGLY
;
A
#
# COMPACT_ATOMS: atom_id res chain seq x y z
N MET A 1 9.82 -26.83 22.41
CA MET A 1 8.88 -26.12 21.51
C MET A 1 9.47 -24.75 21.27
N THR A 2 10.07 -24.52 20.12
CA THR A 2 10.58 -23.20 19.75
C THR A 2 9.37 -22.30 19.50
N GLU A 3 9.19 -21.26 20.33
CA GLU A 3 8.33 -20.14 19.96
C GLU A 3 8.78 -19.69 18.57
N SER A 4 7.93 -19.84 17.56
CA SER A 4 8.14 -19.11 16.33
C SER A 4 8.09 -17.65 16.73
N THR A 5 9.21 -16.94 16.60
CA THR A 5 9.19 -15.49 16.58
C THR A 5 8.21 -15.13 15.46
N ASN A 6 6.98 -14.79 15.83
CA ASN A 6 5.92 -14.45 14.89
C ASN A 6 6.33 -13.12 14.25
N SER A 7 7.22 -13.18 13.25
CA SER A 7 7.72 -12.01 12.56
C SER A 7 6.54 -11.39 11.85
N ARG A 8 6.05 -10.29 12.41
CA ARG A 8 4.92 -9.54 11.86
C ARG A 8 5.28 -9.05 10.45
N VAL A 9 4.26 -9.02 9.60
CA VAL A 9 4.38 -8.60 8.20
C VAL A 9 4.53 -7.08 8.14
N ASP A 10 5.53 -6.60 7.40
CA ASP A 10 5.64 -5.19 7.02
C ASP A 10 4.80 -4.96 5.76
N VAL A 11 4.14 -3.79 5.66
CA VAL A 11 3.18 -3.53 4.57
C VAL A 11 3.48 -2.23 3.84
N LEU A 12 3.61 -2.32 2.52
CA LEU A 12 3.76 -1.19 1.60
C LEU A 12 2.42 -0.81 0.93
N MET A 13 2.02 0.44 1.04
CA MET A 13 0.87 0.99 0.31
C MET A 13 1.35 1.68 -0.96
N LEU A 14 0.98 1.15 -2.12
CA LEU A 14 1.20 1.79 -3.43
C LEU A 14 -0.05 2.58 -3.80
N GLY A 15 0.10 3.90 -3.89
CA GLY A 15 -0.96 4.86 -4.14
C GLY A 15 -1.33 5.69 -2.91
N THR A 16 -1.26 7.01 -3.04
CA THR A 16 -1.53 7.98 -1.96
C THR A 16 -2.86 8.71 -2.11
N GLY A 17 -3.74 8.22 -3.00
CA GLY A 17 -4.99 8.86 -3.35
C GLY A 17 -6.12 8.66 -2.34
N GLU A 18 -7.32 8.99 -2.76
CA GLU A 18 -8.53 9.03 -1.95
C GLU A 18 -8.80 7.74 -1.15
N TYR A 19 -8.72 6.56 -1.78
CA TYR A 19 -8.96 5.29 -1.08
C TYR A 19 -7.93 5.03 0.02
N THR A 20 -6.69 5.45 -0.20
CA THR A 20 -5.60 5.20 0.74
C THR A 20 -5.63 6.19 1.89
N THR A 21 -5.67 7.49 1.58
CA THR A 21 -5.41 8.58 2.54
C THR A 21 -6.62 9.49 2.75
N GLY A 22 -7.67 9.35 1.95
CA GLY A 22 -8.80 10.28 1.94
C GLY A 22 -8.47 11.65 1.35
N TYR A 23 -7.32 11.77 0.66
CA TYR A 23 -6.84 13.02 0.11
C TYR A 23 -6.81 12.97 -1.43
N VAL A 24 -7.38 13.99 -2.08
CA VAL A 24 -7.46 14.07 -3.54
C VAL A 24 -7.44 15.53 -4.00
N HIS A 25 -6.75 15.82 -5.11
CA HIS A 25 -6.68 17.16 -5.72
C HIS A 25 -6.29 18.30 -4.76
N GLY A 26 -5.37 18.06 -3.82
CA GLY A 26 -4.91 19.11 -2.91
C GLY A 26 -5.84 19.40 -1.73
N LYS A 27 -6.84 18.54 -1.48
CA LYS A 27 -7.81 18.71 -0.40
C LYS A 27 -8.29 17.37 0.15
N ALA A 28 -8.90 17.41 1.33
CA ALA A 28 -9.68 16.28 1.85
C ALA A 28 -10.76 15.90 0.83
N SER A 29 -10.99 14.60 0.65
CA SER A 29 -12.07 14.11 -0.18
C SER A 29 -13.42 14.59 0.36
N GLN A 30 -14.35 14.84 -0.56
CA GLN A 30 -15.74 15.18 -0.27
C GLN A 30 -16.68 13.96 -0.37
N SER A 31 -16.15 12.77 -0.70
CA SER A 31 -16.91 11.52 -0.71
C SER A 31 -17.05 10.93 0.70
N ASP A 32 -17.62 9.73 0.82
CA ASP A 32 -17.66 8.94 2.04
C ASP A 32 -16.26 8.51 2.56
N LYS A 33 -15.22 8.65 1.73
CA LYS A 33 -13.83 8.24 2.02
C LYS A 33 -12.95 9.37 2.55
N THR A 34 -13.54 10.35 3.22
CA THR A 34 -12.82 11.54 3.72
C THR A 34 -11.57 11.23 4.55
N LYS A 35 -11.54 10.09 5.25
CA LYS A 35 -10.39 9.65 6.08
C LYS A 35 -9.44 8.68 5.39
N GLY A 36 -9.80 8.18 4.21
CA GLY A 36 -9.17 7.00 3.60
C GLY A 36 -9.56 5.71 4.33
N VAL A 37 -9.45 4.59 3.63
CA VAL A 37 -9.79 3.25 4.16
C VAL A 37 -8.53 2.42 4.37
N VAL A 38 -7.61 2.42 3.40
CA VAL A 38 -6.45 1.50 3.41
C VAL A 38 -5.47 1.87 4.51
N ALA A 39 -5.02 3.14 4.58
CA ALA A 39 -4.06 3.55 5.60
C ALA A 39 -4.64 3.41 7.01
N LEU A 40 -5.88 3.87 7.21
CA LEU A 40 -6.59 3.72 8.48
C LEU A 40 -6.65 2.26 8.94
N THR A 41 -7.00 1.34 8.03
CA THR A 41 -7.07 -0.09 8.32
C THR A 41 -5.70 -0.66 8.68
N LEU A 42 -4.66 -0.33 7.93
CA LEU A 42 -3.30 -0.85 8.19
C LEU A 42 -2.69 -0.30 9.48
N ILE A 43 -2.99 0.96 9.82
CA ILE A 43 -2.60 1.55 11.11
C ILE A 43 -3.30 0.84 12.27
N ASP A 44 -4.60 0.57 12.16
CA ASP A 44 -5.34 -0.17 13.19
C ASP A 44 -4.88 -1.64 13.29
N LEU A 45 -4.54 -2.29 12.18
CA LEU A 45 -3.92 -3.61 12.18
C LEU A 45 -2.56 -3.61 12.88
N ARG A 46 -1.74 -2.56 12.69
CA ARG A 46 -0.49 -2.37 13.43
C ARG A 46 -0.74 -2.20 14.92
N ARG A 47 -1.71 -1.35 15.29
CA ARG A 47 -2.14 -1.14 16.68
C ARG A 47 -2.58 -2.45 17.35
N ARG A 48 -3.20 -3.36 16.60
CA ARG A 48 -3.60 -4.71 17.04
C ARG A 48 -2.47 -5.75 16.95
N GLY A 49 -1.24 -5.35 16.59
CA GLY A 49 -0.08 -6.22 16.49
C GLY A 49 -0.12 -7.22 15.33
N LYS A 50 -0.91 -6.96 14.28
CA LYS A 50 -1.04 -7.82 13.09
C LYS A 50 -0.03 -7.47 12.01
N THR A 51 0.32 -6.19 11.89
CA THR A 51 1.40 -5.68 11.02
C THR A 51 2.44 -4.96 11.88
N ASN A 52 3.59 -4.63 11.28
CA ASN A 52 4.69 -3.97 11.97
C ASN A 52 5.07 -2.64 11.31
N ARG A 53 5.98 -2.63 10.33
CA ARG A 53 6.38 -1.42 9.62
C ARG A 53 5.40 -1.12 8.51
N LEU A 54 5.08 0.16 8.33
CA LEU A 54 4.23 0.64 7.24
C LEU A 54 5.07 1.54 6.33
N GLY A 55 4.87 1.38 5.02
CA GLY A 55 5.42 2.25 4.00
C GLY A 55 4.34 2.77 3.07
N MET A 56 4.53 3.95 2.49
CA MET A 56 3.61 4.55 1.53
C MET A 56 4.38 5.09 0.33
N CYS A 57 3.91 4.76 -0.87
CA CYS A 57 4.50 5.21 -2.12
C CYS A 57 3.48 5.95 -2.98
N GLY A 58 3.81 7.15 -3.41
CA GLY A 58 3.11 7.90 -4.46
C GLY A 58 4.04 8.19 -5.64
N THR A 59 3.62 9.08 -6.53
CA THR A 59 4.44 9.56 -7.66
C THR A 59 4.96 10.99 -7.45
N ASN A 60 4.42 11.71 -6.47
CA ASN A 60 4.71 13.11 -6.24
C ASN A 60 4.76 13.40 -4.73
N GLY A 61 5.97 13.49 -4.20
CA GLY A 61 6.29 13.79 -2.80
C GLY A 61 5.99 15.23 -2.39
N THR A 62 5.77 16.17 -3.31
CA THR A 62 5.39 17.55 -2.95
C THR A 62 4.04 17.63 -2.24
N LYS A 63 3.24 16.56 -2.31
CA LYS A 63 1.91 16.45 -1.66
C LYS A 63 1.98 15.84 -0.26
N PHE A 64 3.12 15.28 0.14
CA PHE A 64 3.19 14.42 1.34
C PHE A 64 3.02 15.21 2.63
N GLY A 65 3.48 16.46 2.69
CA GLY A 65 3.22 17.36 3.82
C GLY A 65 1.72 17.52 4.08
N ASP A 66 0.94 17.81 3.04
CA ASP A 66 -0.51 17.99 3.16
C ASP A 66 -1.24 16.69 3.49
N ILE A 67 -0.82 15.57 2.88
CA ILE A 67 -1.38 14.25 3.18
C ILE A 67 -1.14 13.89 4.64
N ARG A 68 0.07 14.08 5.17
CA ARG A 68 0.38 13.83 6.58
C ARG A 68 -0.46 14.70 7.51
N LYS A 69 -0.61 16.00 7.20
CA LYS A 69 -1.48 16.91 7.96
C LYS A 69 -2.94 16.45 7.95
N HIS A 70 -3.45 16.05 6.79
CA HIS A 70 -4.79 15.50 6.65
C HIS A 70 -4.97 14.22 7.47
N MET A 71 -4.03 13.27 7.38
CA MET A 71 -4.07 12.03 8.16
C MET A 71 -4.00 12.30 9.66
N GLN A 72 -3.21 13.28 10.11
CA GLN A 72 -3.20 13.69 11.53
C GLN A 72 -4.60 14.14 11.97
N GLN A 73 -5.24 15.04 11.23
CA GLN A 73 -6.57 15.55 11.57
C GLN A 73 -7.66 14.47 11.49
N ALA A 74 -7.63 13.66 10.43
CA ALA A 74 -8.67 12.67 10.14
C ALA A 74 -8.56 11.41 11.01
N ILE A 75 -7.34 11.04 11.40
CA ILE A 75 -7.02 9.80 12.10
C ILE A 75 -6.40 10.08 13.47
N GLY A 76 -5.23 10.75 13.52
CA GLY A 76 -4.46 10.94 14.75
C GLY A 76 -5.20 11.70 15.84
N ASP A 77 -5.93 12.76 15.47
CA ASP A 77 -6.70 13.59 16.39
C ASP A 77 -8.09 12.98 16.70
N ALA A 78 -8.58 12.10 15.83
CA ALA A 78 -9.93 11.53 15.90
C ALA A 78 -10.00 10.19 16.66
N TYR A 79 -8.90 9.44 16.71
CA TYR A 79 -8.84 8.11 17.32
C TYR A 79 -7.66 8.01 18.29
N LYS A 80 -7.86 7.31 19.41
CA LYS A 80 -6.79 7.08 20.39
C LYS A 80 -5.79 6.04 19.90
N ASP A 81 -4.52 6.23 20.26
CA ASP A 81 -3.43 5.26 20.10
C ASP A 81 -3.17 4.84 18.63
N MET A 82 -3.39 5.75 17.69
CA MET A 82 -3.07 5.53 16.28
C MET A 82 -1.68 6.08 15.96
N ASP A 83 -0.68 5.20 15.90
CA ASP A 83 0.65 5.55 15.40
C ASP A 83 0.57 5.83 13.89
N LEU A 84 0.97 7.03 13.45
CA LEU A 84 0.97 7.42 12.03
C LEU A 84 2.35 7.31 11.37
N THR A 85 3.37 6.83 12.09
CA THR A 85 4.72 6.69 11.56
C THR A 85 4.75 5.72 10.38
N MET A 86 5.28 6.15 9.25
CA MET A 86 5.50 5.31 8.07
C MET A 86 6.62 5.90 7.21
N ASP A 87 7.25 5.05 6.42
CA ASP A 87 8.23 5.47 5.42
C ASP A 87 7.55 5.95 4.14
N TRP A 88 8.17 6.88 3.42
CA TRP A 88 7.56 7.56 2.28
C TRP A 88 8.45 7.50 1.04
N TRP A 89 7.85 7.17 -0.10
CA TRP A 89 8.49 7.20 -1.41
C TRP A 89 7.64 7.91 -2.48
N PRO A 90 8.24 8.70 -3.38
CA PRO A 90 9.62 9.19 -3.29
C PRO A 90 9.81 10.06 -2.05
N GLY A 91 11.01 10.59 -1.80
CA GLY A 91 11.19 11.56 -0.72
C GLY A 91 10.29 12.79 -0.87
N ASP A 92 10.13 13.56 0.21
CA ASP A 92 9.43 14.85 0.15
C ASP A 92 9.99 15.73 -0.98
N ASP A 93 9.10 16.46 -1.64
CA ASP A 93 9.40 17.34 -2.77
C ASP A 93 10.01 16.69 -4.03
N VAL A 94 10.07 15.36 -4.08
CA VAL A 94 10.54 14.61 -5.26
C VAL A 94 9.35 14.10 -6.09
N VAL A 95 9.46 14.19 -7.42
CA VAL A 95 8.50 13.59 -8.35
C VAL A 95 9.19 12.44 -9.09
N ASP A 96 8.68 11.22 -8.88
CA ASP A 96 9.18 10.00 -9.53
C ASP A 96 8.04 8.99 -9.65
N THR A 97 7.64 8.69 -10.88
CA THR A 97 6.57 7.72 -11.18
C THR A 97 7.00 6.27 -10.96
N ARG A 98 8.30 6.02 -10.82
CA ARG A 98 8.90 4.71 -10.59
C ARG A 98 9.47 4.53 -9.18
N ALA A 99 9.19 5.46 -8.27
CA ALA A 99 9.60 5.38 -6.88
C ALA A 99 9.19 4.08 -6.19
N TYR A 100 8.11 3.43 -6.67
CA TYR A 100 7.64 2.15 -6.18
C TYR A 100 8.70 1.04 -6.25
N ILE A 101 9.67 1.12 -7.17
CA ILE A 101 10.76 0.15 -7.27
C ILE A 101 11.67 0.26 -6.04
N GLN A 102 12.12 1.47 -5.74
CA GLN A 102 12.92 1.73 -4.54
C GLN A 102 12.13 1.42 -3.26
N ALA A 103 10.84 1.73 -3.26
CA ALA A 103 9.96 1.40 -2.14
C ALA A 103 9.90 -0.12 -1.94
N LEU A 104 9.70 -0.91 -3.01
CA LEU A 104 9.67 -2.37 -2.94
C LEU A 104 11.01 -2.98 -2.50
N ASP A 105 12.13 -2.40 -2.91
CA ASP A 105 13.47 -2.85 -2.49
C ASP A 105 13.72 -2.67 -0.97
N ALA A 106 12.95 -1.79 -0.31
CA ALA A 106 12.99 -1.61 1.13
C ALA A 106 12.14 -2.63 1.92
N PHE A 107 11.53 -3.60 1.25
CA PHE A 107 10.76 -4.71 1.84
C PHE A 107 11.40 -6.05 1.44
N LYS A 108 11.12 -7.09 2.23
CA LYS A 108 11.74 -8.41 2.07
C LYS A 108 10.71 -9.45 1.62
N PRO A 109 11.16 -10.60 1.08
CA PRO A 109 10.26 -11.72 0.81
C PRO A 109 9.41 -12.09 2.04
N GLY A 110 8.11 -12.32 1.84
CA GLY A 110 7.14 -12.58 2.90
C GLY A 110 6.43 -11.33 3.45
N ASP A 111 6.90 -10.12 3.11
CA ASP A 111 6.14 -8.89 3.36
C ASP A 111 4.96 -8.75 2.38
N ALA A 112 4.14 -7.72 2.54
CA ALA A 112 2.99 -7.48 1.67
C ALA A 112 3.00 -6.07 1.07
N CYS A 113 2.38 -5.91 -0.11
CA CYS A 113 1.99 -4.62 -0.64
C CYS A 113 0.51 -4.59 -1.02
N VAL A 114 -0.07 -3.40 -0.94
CA VAL A 114 -1.45 -3.12 -1.36
C VAL A 114 -1.43 -2.06 -2.46
N ILE A 115 -2.14 -2.30 -3.55
CA ILE A 115 -2.11 -1.48 -4.76
C ILE A 115 -3.47 -0.81 -4.95
N PHE A 116 -3.50 0.50 -4.72
CA PHE A 116 -4.64 1.40 -4.93
C PHE A 116 -4.18 2.58 -5.81
N THR A 117 -3.81 2.27 -7.04
CA THR A 117 -3.38 3.21 -8.06
C THR A 117 -4.33 3.19 -9.26
N PRO A 118 -4.15 4.03 -10.28
CA PRO A 118 -4.83 3.86 -11.55
C PRO A 118 -4.52 2.50 -12.20
N ASP A 119 -5.51 1.92 -12.87
CA ASP A 119 -5.51 0.53 -13.33
C ASP A 119 -4.45 0.19 -14.40
N ASP A 120 -3.94 1.20 -15.10
CA ASP A 120 -2.82 1.10 -16.05
C ASP A 120 -1.49 0.77 -15.37
N THR A 121 -1.36 0.99 -14.06
CA THR A 121 -0.11 0.76 -13.32
C THR A 121 -0.08 -0.55 -12.53
N HIS A 122 -1.22 -1.21 -12.37
CA HIS A 122 -1.35 -2.37 -11.49
C HIS A 122 -0.43 -3.54 -11.89
N PHE A 123 -0.38 -3.86 -13.19
CA PHE A 123 0.35 -5.02 -13.68
C PHE A 123 1.85 -4.94 -13.35
N ASP A 124 2.49 -3.82 -13.71
CA ASP A 124 3.93 -3.63 -13.50
C ASP A 124 4.28 -3.64 -12.01
N MET A 125 3.51 -2.91 -11.19
CA MET A 125 3.73 -2.85 -9.75
C MET A 125 3.55 -4.23 -9.08
N ALA A 126 2.50 -4.97 -9.44
CA ALA A 126 2.24 -6.30 -8.92
C ALA A 126 3.33 -7.30 -9.33
N LEU A 127 3.73 -7.28 -10.61
CA LEU A 127 4.77 -8.17 -11.13
C LEU A 127 6.11 -7.93 -10.43
N GLU A 128 6.50 -6.67 -10.22
CA GLU A 128 7.74 -6.31 -9.51
C GLU A 128 7.72 -6.73 -8.04
N ALA A 129 6.57 -6.63 -7.36
CA ALA A 129 6.40 -7.12 -5.99
C ALA A 129 6.47 -8.66 -5.91
N ILE A 130 5.74 -9.35 -6.78
CA ILE A 130 5.74 -10.83 -6.84
C ILE A 130 7.15 -11.37 -7.09
N ARG A 131 7.90 -10.77 -8.03
CA ARG A 131 9.27 -11.19 -8.33
C ARG A 131 10.21 -11.06 -7.13
N ARG A 132 9.94 -10.12 -6.21
CA ARG A 132 10.65 -9.94 -4.94
C ARG A 132 10.15 -10.85 -3.82
N GLY A 133 9.14 -11.69 -4.07
CA GLY A 133 8.57 -12.57 -3.05
C GLY A 133 7.64 -11.84 -2.07
N ILE A 134 7.10 -10.69 -2.48
CA ILE A 134 6.16 -9.89 -1.68
C ILE A 134 4.73 -10.31 -2.04
N HIS A 135 3.88 -10.52 -1.04
CA HIS A 135 2.45 -10.77 -1.21
C HIS A 135 1.75 -9.52 -1.73
N VAL A 136 0.76 -9.66 -2.60
CA VAL A 136 0.12 -8.51 -3.26
C VAL A 136 -1.39 -8.53 -3.02
N MET A 137 -1.96 -7.39 -2.65
CA MET A 137 -3.39 -7.11 -2.77
C MET A 137 -3.62 -6.00 -3.80
N ILE A 138 -4.47 -6.21 -4.79
CA ILE A 138 -4.70 -5.27 -5.91
C ILE A 138 -6.18 -4.89 -5.96
N THR A 139 -6.49 -3.60 -6.08
CA THR A 139 -7.89 -3.17 -6.33
C THR A 139 -8.36 -3.54 -7.73
N LYS A 140 -9.68 -3.62 -7.90
CA LYS A 140 -10.30 -3.95 -9.19
C LYS A 140 -10.34 -2.74 -10.14
N PRO A 141 -10.26 -2.97 -11.46
CA PRO A 141 -9.84 -4.22 -12.08
C PRO A 141 -8.35 -4.50 -11.79
N ALA A 142 -8.01 -5.76 -11.48
CA ALA A 142 -6.64 -6.10 -11.09
C ALA A 142 -5.63 -5.84 -12.20
N VAL A 143 -6.00 -6.13 -13.45
CA VAL A 143 -5.22 -5.86 -14.68
C VAL A 143 -6.19 -5.71 -15.87
N LYS A 144 -5.69 -5.24 -17.01
CA LYS A 144 -6.53 -4.92 -18.18
C LYS A 144 -6.77 -6.11 -19.10
N THR A 145 -5.89 -7.11 -19.06
CA THR A 145 -5.97 -8.27 -19.98
C THR A 145 -5.89 -9.61 -19.25
N LEU A 146 -6.49 -10.64 -19.87
CA LEU A 146 -6.36 -12.03 -19.39
C LEU A 146 -4.90 -12.52 -19.44
N ALA A 147 -4.11 -12.04 -20.39
CA ALA A 147 -2.70 -12.41 -20.53
C ALA A 147 -1.89 -11.91 -19.31
N GLU A 148 -2.05 -10.64 -18.94
CA GLU A 148 -1.45 -10.07 -17.73
C GLU A 148 -1.89 -10.84 -16.48
N HIS A 149 -3.19 -11.15 -16.37
CA HIS A 149 -3.71 -11.86 -15.20
C HIS A 149 -3.09 -13.26 -15.06
N ARG A 150 -3.00 -14.01 -16.17
CA ARG A 150 -2.35 -15.32 -16.21
C ARG A 150 -0.87 -15.21 -15.85
N GLN A 151 -0.19 -14.17 -16.34
CA GLN A 151 1.22 -13.96 -16.00
C GLN A 151 1.41 -13.70 -14.51
N LEU A 152 0.60 -12.84 -13.88
CA LEU A 152 0.66 -12.61 -12.43
C LEU A 152 0.40 -13.91 -11.65
N TYR A 153 -0.57 -14.72 -12.07
CA TYR A 153 -0.84 -16.02 -11.46
C TYR A 153 0.35 -16.99 -11.54
N GLU A 154 0.96 -17.14 -12.72
CA GLU A 154 2.10 -18.04 -12.90
C GLU A 154 3.33 -17.56 -12.10
N GLU A 155 3.59 -16.25 -12.09
CA GLU A 155 4.70 -15.69 -11.30
C GLU A 155 4.44 -15.82 -9.80
N ALA A 156 3.21 -15.61 -9.34
CA ALA A 156 2.83 -15.79 -7.94
C ALA A 156 3.04 -17.25 -7.50
N LYS A 157 2.65 -18.21 -8.34
CA LYS A 157 2.86 -19.63 -8.10
C LYS A 157 4.36 -19.99 -8.06
N LYS A 158 5.16 -19.46 -8.99
CA LYS A 158 6.63 -19.68 -8.99
C LYS A 158 7.31 -19.12 -7.75
N LYS A 159 6.85 -17.97 -7.27
CA LYS A 159 7.42 -17.26 -6.11
C LYS A 159 6.81 -17.69 -4.77
N ASN A 160 5.78 -18.55 -4.80
CA ASN A 160 5.03 -18.98 -3.65
C ASN A 160 4.47 -17.81 -2.81
N VAL A 161 3.90 -16.81 -3.49
CA VAL A 161 3.27 -15.64 -2.87
C VAL A 161 1.77 -15.63 -3.11
N LEU A 162 1.06 -14.91 -2.24
CA LEU A 162 -0.38 -14.69 -2.37
C LEU A 162 -0.61 -13.43 -3.18
N VAL A 163 -1.51 -13.53 -4.17
CA VAL A 163 -2.06 -12.39 -4.90
C VAL A 163 -3.56 -12.37 -4.68
N MET A 164 -4.04 -11.33 -4.02
CA MET A 164 -5.45 -11.11 -3.70
C MET A 164 -6.00 -9.95 -4.52
N ILE A 165 -7.23 -10.07 -4.98
CA ILE A 165 -7.95 -8.99 -5.65
C ILE A 165 -8.99 -8.46 -4.66
N GLU A 166 -9.00 -7.15 -4.42
CA GLU A 166 -10.00 -6.51 -3.57
C GLU A 166 -11.35 -6.47 -4.30
N GLY A 167 -12.35 -7.11 -3.66
CA GLY A 167 -13.72 -7.22 -4.14
C GLY A 167 -14.47 -8.36 -3.44
N LEU A 168 -15.77 -8.16 -3.20
CA LEU A 168 -16.67 -9.20 -2.69
C LEU A 168 -16.99 -10.18 -3.82
N TYR A 169 -16.73 -11.47 -3.58
CA TYR A 169 -17.48 -12.58 -4.15
C TYR A 169 -18.00 -13.45 -3.02
#